data_AF-A0AB38RHS0-F1
#
_entry.id   AF-A0AB38RHS0-F1
#
_cell.length_a   1.000
_cell.length_b   1.000
_cell.length_c   1.000
_cell.angle_alpha   90.00
_cell.angle_beta   90.00
_cell.angle_gamma   90.00
#
_symmetry.space_group_name_H-M   'P 1'
#
loop_
_entity.id
_entity.type
_entity.pdbx_description
1 polymer ?
#
loop_
_entity_poly.entity_id
_entity_poly.type
_entity_poly.pdbx_seq_one_letter_code
_entity_poly.pdbx_strand_id
1 'polypeptide(L)'
;MAERRYLEVTVGTNIVMVLDHRTVEVFDRTAASTSEVARWHVEHIAVKAKPSKSGLKLTIGNRLADDSIAVAGPRASLTVPPENEAAVIAFFDEVKAARV
;
A
#
# COMPACT_ATOMS: atom_id res chain seq x y z
N MET A 1 17.16 -8.45 -18.95
CA MET A 1 16.96 -8.28 -17.50
C MET A 1 15.65 -7.52 -17.34
N ALA A 2 14.69 -8.03 -16.58
CA ALA A 2 13.53 -7.21 -16.24
C ALA A 2 14.02 -6.02 -15.41
N GLU A 3 13.72 -4.81 -15.85
CA GLU A 3 14.10 -3.59 -15.14
C GLU A 3 13.48 -3.63 -13.72
N ARG A 4 14.29 -3.36 -12.70
CA ARG A 4 13.82 -3.34 -11.32
C ARG A 4 12.84 -2.18 -11.19
N ARG A 5 11.54 -2.49 -11.15
CA ARG A 5 10.50 -1.47 -11.04
C ARG A 5 10.57 -0.78 -9.69
N TYR A 6 10.70 0.54 -9.67
CA TYR A 6 10.70 1.33 -8.44
C TYR A 6 9.68 2.47 -8.58
N LEU A 7 8.76 2.57 -7.63
CA LEU A 7 7.75 3.63 -7.56
C LEU A 7 7.48 4.02 -6.12
N GLU A 8 7.35 5.32 -5.85
CA GLU A 8 7.02 5.85 -4.54
C GLU A 8 5.79 6.76 -4.63
N VAL A 9 4.89 6.67 -3.66
CA VAL A 9 3.82 7.65 -3.43
C VAL A 9 3.79 8.07 -1.97
N THR A 10 3.65 9.37 -1.72
CA THR A 10 3.44 9.91 -0.37
C THR A 10 1.93 10.15 -0.15
N VAL A 11 1.42 9.70 1.00
CA VAL A 11 0.03 9.87 1.43
C VAL A 11 -0.01 10.76 2.66
N GLY A 12 -0.75 11.87 2.56
CA GLY A 12 -0.73 12.93 3.56
C GLY A 12 0.68 13.49 3.76
N THR A 13 1.08 13.70 5.01
CA THR A 13 2.39 14.28 5.34
C THR A 13 3.47 13.23 5.64
N ASN A 14 3.07 12.03 6.08
CA ASN A 14 3.97 11.13 6.80
C ASN A 14 4.03 9.72 6.23
N ILE A 15 3.04 9.26 5.47
CA ILE A 15 3.02 7.89 4.97
C ILE A 15 3.68 7.83 3.61
N VAL A 16 4.63 6.91 3.44
CA VAL A 16 5.29 6.65 2.15
C VAL A 16 5.02 5.21 1.76
N MET A 17 4.52 4.99 0.55
CA MET A 17 4.29 3.68 -0.02
C MET A 17 5.27 3.47 -1.16
N VAL A 18 6.00 2.35 -1.13
CA VAL A 18 7.02 2.02 -2.11
C VAL A 18 6.66 0.70 -2.77
N LEU A 19 6.69 0.66 -4.10
CA LEU A 19 6.76 -0.56 -4.88
C LEU A 19 8.21 -0.74 -5.31
N ASP A 20 8.88 -1.72 -4.73
CA ASP A 20 10.23 -2.12 -5.07
C ASP A 20 10.20 -3.53 -5.66
N HIS A 21 10.29 -3.59 -6.99
CA HIS A 21 10.19 -4.78 -7.81
C HIS A 21 8.88 -5.55 -7.59
N ARG A 22 8.87 -6.46 -6.62
CA ARG A 22 7.73 -7.33 -6.27
C ARG A 22 7.29 -7.17 -4.82
N THR A 23 7.74 -6.10 -4.17
CA THR A 23 7.45 -5.85 -2.77
C THR A 23 6.80 -4.48 -2.61
N VAL A 24 5.68 -4.44 -1.90
CA VAL A 24 5.06 -3.20 -1.44
C VAL A 24 5.48 -2.99 0.00
N GLU A 25 5.97 -1.80 0.29
CA GLU A 25 6.38 -1.36 1.62
C GLU A 25 5.60 -0.11 2.00
N VAL A 26 5.20 -0.02 3.27
CA VAL A 26 4.52 1.15 3.83
C VAL A 26 5.31 1.63 5.03
N PHE A 27 5.84 2.84 4.89
CA PHE A 27 6.62 3.55 5.90
C PHE A 27 5.80 4.68 6.51
N ASP A 28 6.02 4.95 7.80
CA ASP A 28 5.58 6.17 8.46
C ASP A 28 6.81 6.96 8.88
N ARG A 29 6.97 8.18 8.33
CA ARG A 29 8.08 9.10 8.63
C ARG A 29 8.11 9.54 10.09
N THR A 30 7.04 9.30 10.83
CA THR A 30 6.94 9.60 12.27
C THR A 30 7.12 8.38 13.16
N ALA A 31 7.26 7.18 12.58
CA ALA A 31 7.50 5.96 13.36
C ALA A 31 8.83 6.07 14.12
N ALA A 32 8.81 5.64 15.39
CA ALA A 32 9.99 5.64 16.24
C ALA A 32 10.93 4.45 15.94
N SER A 33 10.46 3.46 15.17
CA SER A 33 11.19 2.24 14.87
C SER A 33 10.93 1.73 13.44
N THR A 34 11.94 1.14 12.82
CA THR A 34 11.85 0.47 11.52
C THR A 34 11.07 -0.85 11.57
N SER A 35 10.82 -1.39 12.76
CA SER A 35 9.95 -2.58 12.95
C SER A 35 8.47 -2.30 12.63
N GLU A 36 8.09 -1.04 12.42
CA GLU A 36 6.74 -0.62 12.08
C GLU A 36 6.47 -0.59 10.56
N VAL A 37 7.49 -0.90 9.74
CA VAL A 37 7.34 -1.01 8.29
C VAL A 37 6.51 -2.25 7.97
N ALA A 38 5.40 -2.03 7.28
CA ALA A 38 4.56 -3.11 6.79
C ALA A 38 4.98 -3.47 5.36
N ARG A 39 5.14 -4.76 5.08
CA ARG A 39 5.69 -5.26 3.82
C ARG A 39 4.83 -6.41 3.28
N TRP A 40 4.55 -6.39 1.98
CA TRP A 40 3.81 -7.44 1.29
C TRP A 40 4.46 -7.77 -0.05
N HIS A 41 4.44 -9.05 -0.43
CA HIS A 41 4.75 -9.45 -1.80
C HIS A 41 3.55 -9.17 -2.72
N VAL A 42 3.79 -8.72 -3.95
CA VAL A 42 2.71 -8.35 -4.90
C VAL A 42 1.77 -9.51 -5.23
N GLU A 43 2.22 -10.76 -5.14
CA GLU A 43 1.39 -11.95 -5.37
C GLU A 43 0.40 -12.21 -4.22
N HIS A 44 0.76 -11.81 -3.00
CA HIS A 44 -0.05 -12.08 -1.80
C HIS A 44 -0.78 -10.84 -1.28
N ILE A 45 -0.54 -9.65 -1.84
CA ILE A 45 -1.19 -8.43 -1.36
C ILE A 45 -2.67 -8.37 -1.78
N ALA A 46 -3.53 -7.98 -0.86
CA ALA A 46 -4.90 -7.56 -1.13
C ALA A 46 -5.12 -6.14 -0.61
N VAL A 47 -5.90 -5.37 -1.36
CA VAL A 47 -6.19 -3.97 -1.07
C VAL A 47 -7.69 -3.76 -1.21
N LYS A 48 -8.28 -3.14 -0.20
CA LYS A 48 -9.68 -2.71 -0.22
C LYS A 48 -9.73 -1.21 -0.01
N ALA A 49 -10.37 -0.52 -0.95
CA ALA A 49 -10.60 0.91 -0.88
C ALA A 49 -12.09 1.17 -0.64
N LYS A 50 -12.41 2.04 0.31
CA LYS A 50 -13.78 2.50 0.59
C LYS A 50 -13.81 4.02 0.71
N PRO A 51 -14.70 4.72 0.00
CA PRO A 51 -14.91 6.14 0.22
C PRO A 51 -15.30 6.43 1.68
N SER A 52 -14.88 7.58 2.18
CA SER A 52 -15.19 8.08 3.52
C SER A 52 -15.36 9.60 3.49
N LYS A 53 -15.84 10.19 4.59
CA LYS A 53 -15.99 11.65 4.71
C LYS A 53 -14.66 12.42 4.62
N SER A 54 -13.54 11.74 4.88
CA SER A 54 -12.19 12.32 4.94
C SER A 54 -11.29 11.84 3.80
N GLY A 55 -11.88 11.39 2.68
CA GLY A 55 -11.17 10.80 1.54
C GLY A 55 -11.34 9.28 1.48
N LEU A 56 -10.31 8.55 1.07
CA LEU A 56 -10.39 7.12 0.81
C LEU A 56 -9.81 6.29 1.97
N LYS A 57 -10.63 5.45 2.60
CA LYS A 57 -10.15 4.46 3.57
C LYS A 57 -9.57 3.26 2.83
N LEU A 58 -8.27 3.07 2.95
CA LEU A 58 -7.56 1.91 2.45
C LEU A 58 -7.37 0.86 3.54
N THR A 59 -7.52 -0.39 3.17
CA THR A 59 -7.10 -1.55 3.95
C THR A 59 -6.16 -2.40 3.10
N ILE A 60 -4.97 -2.67 3.62
CA ILE A 60 -3.89 -3.42 2.96
C ILE A 60 -3.58 -4.65 3.82
N GLY A 61 -3.46 -5.82 3.19
CA GLY A 61 -3.14 -7.04 3.92
C GLY A 61 -2.79 -8.18 2.99
N ASN A 62 -2.69 -9.39 3.55
CA ASN A 62 -2.54 -10.60 2.77
C ASN A 62 -3.89 -11.03 2.20
N ARG A 63 -3.91 -11.43 0.94
CA ARG A 63 -5.02 -12.14 0.30
C ARG A 63 -5.08 -13.56 0.88
N LEU A 64 -6.23 -13.92 1.39
CA LEU A 64 -6.54 -15.29 1.82
C LEU A 64 -7.17 -16.09 0.67
N ALA A 65 -7.27 -17.40 0.84
CA ALA A 65 -7.81 -18.32 -0.18
C ALA A 65 -9.28 -18.07 -0.52
N ASP A 66 -10.03 -17.42 0.38
CA ASP A 66 -11.43 -17.01 0.21
C ASP A 66 -11.57 -15.56 -0.30
N ASP A 67 -10.50 -14.99 -0.84
CA ASP A 67 -10.37 -13.58 -1.25
C ASP A 67 -10.57 -12.55 -0.12
N SER A 68 -10.68 -13.00 1.13
CA SER A 68 -10.67 -12.08 2.27
C SER A 68 -9.28 -11.49 2.50
N ILE A 69 -9.23 -10.41 3.29
CA ILE A 69 -7.99 -9.69 3.58
C ILE A 69 -7.59 -9.95 5.02
N ALA A 70 -6.49 -10.68 5.21
CA ALA A 70 -5.82 -10.79 6.50
C ALA A 70 -4.97 -9.54 6.76
N VAL A 71 -5.43 -8.74 7.71
CA VAL A 71 -4.75 -7.53 8.17
C VAL A 71 -3.79 -7.91 9.30
N ALA A 72 -2.51 -7.63 9.10
CA ALA A 72 -1.49 -7.74 10.14
C ALA A 72 -0.59 -6.49 10.10
N GLY A 73 -0.39 -5.88 11.27
CA GLY A 73 0.52 -4.74 11.45
C GLY A 73 -0.15 -3.37 11.55
N PRO A 74 0.56 -2.37 12.09
CA PRO A 74 0.02 -1.05 12.43
C PRO A 74 -0.45 -0.22 11.22
N ARG A 75 -0.05 -0.58 10.00
CA ARG A 75 -0.29 0.19 8.77
C ARG A 75 -1.15 -0.52 7.74
N ALA A 76 -1.87 -1.55 8.18
CA ALA A 76 -2.82 -2.26 7.36
C ALA A 76 -4.12 -1.47 7.12
N SER A 77 -4.35 -0.34 7.79
CA SER A 77 -5.45 0.58 7.51
C SER A 77 -4.96 2.02 7.45
N LEU A 78 -5.25 2.71 6.35
CA LEU A 78 -4.81 4.09 6.10
C LEU A 78 -6.01 4.94 5.65
N THR A 79 -5.97 6.22 5.97
CA THR A 79 -6.88 7.21 5.39
C THR A 79 -6.09 8.05 4.38
N VAL A 80 -6.47 7.98 3.12
CA VAL A 80 -5.87 8.74 2.03
C VAL A 80 -6.66 10.03 1.87
N PRO A 81 -6.03 11.21 2.01
CA PRO A 81 -6.68 12.48 1.74
C PRO A 81 -7.15 12.57 0.27
N PRO A 82 -8.25 13.29 -0.02
CA PRO A 82 -8.80 13.43 -1.38
C PRO A 82 -7.75 13.83 -2.43
N GLU A 83 -6.83 14.74 -2.08
CA GLU A 83 -5.77 15.22 -2.95
C GLU A 83 -4.74 14.15 -3.34
N ASN A 84 -4.66 13.05 -2.60
CA ASN A 84 -3.74 11.94 -2.89
C ASN A 84 -4.43 10.73 -3.56
N GLU A 85 -5.77 10.72 -3.68
CA GLU A 85 -6.52 9.54 -4.15
C GLU A 85 -6.06 9.08 -5.53
N ALA A 86 -5.93 9.99 -6.49
CA ALA A 86 -5.51 9.66 -7.85
C ALA A 86 -4.11 9.03 -7.90
N ALA A 87 -3.16 9.55 -7.13
CA ALA A 87 -1.79 9.04 -7.07
C ALA A 87 -1.73 7.65 -6.43
N VAL A 88 -2.53 7.42 -5.38
CA VAL A 88 -2.64 6.13 -4.71
C VAL A 88 -3.30 5.07 -5.58
N ILE A 89 -4.33 5.44 -6.35
CA ILE A 89 -4.96 4.54 -7.32
C ILE A 89 -3.94 4.12 -8.38
N ALA A 90 -3.24 5.10 -8.98
CA ALA A 90 -2.19 4.83 -9.96
C ALA A 90 -1.07 3.94 -9.39
N PHE A 91 -0.67 4.16 -8.13
CA PHE A 91 0.30 3.28 -7.46
C PHE A 91 -0.17 1.83 -7.41
N PHE A 92 -1.42 1.58 -7.03
CA PHE A 92 -1.95 0.21 -6.95
C PHE A 92 -2.24 -0.44 -8.30
N ASP A 93 -2.50 0.35 -9.34
CA ASP A 93 -2.51 -0.16 -10.72
C ASP A 93 -1.13 -0.70 -11.11
N GLU A 94 -0.06 -0.03 -10.69
CA GLU A 94 1.31 -0.49 -10.94
C GLU A 94 1.72 -1.70 -10.11
N VAL A 95 1.26 -1.77 -8.85
CA VAL A 95 1.38 -2.98 -8.02
C VAL A 95 0.67 -4.17 -8.68
N LYS A 96 -0.50 -3.95 -9.29
CA LYS A 96 -1.24 -4.99 -10.01
C LYS A 96 -0.49 -5.43 -11.27
N ALA A 97 0.09 -4.49 -12.01
CA ALA A 97 0.90 -4.79 -13.19
C ALA A 97 2.18 -5.57 -12.86
N ALA A 98 2.79 -5.33 -11.69
CA ALA A 98 3.99 -6.05 -11.24
C ALA A 98 3.75 -7.54 -10.88
N ARG A 99 2.50 -8.02 -10.90
CA ARG A 99 2.16 -9.43 -10.70
C ARG A 99 2.37 -10.31 -11.94
N VAL A 100 2.42 -9.69 -13.12
CA VAL A 100 2.44 -10.35 -14.43
C VAL A 100 3.88 -10.62 -14.87
#